data_AF-A0A6A8LT04-F1
#
_entry.id   AF-A0A6A8LT04-F1
#
_cell.length_a   1.000
_cell.length_b   1.000
_cell.length_c   1.000
_cell.angle_alpha   90.00
_cell.angle_beta   90.00
_cell.angle_gamma   90.00
#
_symmetry.space_group_name_H-M   'P 1'
#
loop_
_entity.id
_entity.type
_entity.pdbx_description
1 polymer ?
#
loop_
_entity_poly.entity_id
_entity_poly.type
_entity_poly.pdbx_seq_one_letter_code
_entity_poly.pdbx_strand_id
1 'polypeptide(L)'
;YPEMPFVDPVCGSGTIPIEAALIGCNIAPGLKRNFAFEDWDWVDKDIIKQAREQAQAAVKKDIDLDISGYDIDGSMIEIAKENAVQAGVQDIVNFKQMAVKDFKTDKINGVIVANPPYGERLSDKEHVHQLYQQMGKLYQPLTSWSKYILTSDLQFEQFYGTKATKRRKLYNG
;
A
#
# COMPACT_ATOMS: atom_id res chain seq x y z
N TYR A 1 13.74 1.13 7.83
CA TYR A 1 13.19 2.04 8.86
C TYR A 1 11.70 1.77 8.97
N PRO A 2 11.29 0.72 9.69
CA PRO A 2 9.86 0.41 9.90
C PRO A 2 9.12 1.50 10.70
N GLU A 3 9.87 2.40 11.34
CA GLU A 3 9.37 3.51 12.16
C GLU A 3 8.92 4.73 11.36
N MET A 4 9.06 4.74 10.04
CA MET A 4 8.62 5.88 9.22
C MET A 4 7.10 5.83 9.01
N PRO A 5 6.38 6.96 9.17
CA PRO A 5 4.98 7.05 8.77
C PRO A 5 4.81 6.60 7.32
N PHE A 6 3.86 5.71 7.05
CA PHE A 6 3.53 5.21 5.73
C PHE A 6 2.08 5.55 5.40
N VAL A 7 1.84 6.17 4.25
CA VAL A 7 0.50 6.58 3.83
C VAL A 7 0.23 6.16 2.39
N ASP A 8 -0.92 5.51 2.19
CA ASP A 8 -1.57 5.43 0.88
C ASP A 8 -2.84 6.30 0.88
N PRO A 9 -2.84 7.44 0.18
CA PRO A 9 -3.96 8.39 0.17
C PRO A 9 -5.08 8.05 -0.83
N VAL A 10 -4.93 6.95 -1.58
CA VAL A 10 -5.90 6.43 -2.57
C VAL A 10 -5.92 4.90 -2.51
N CYS A 11 -6.11 4.36 -1.31
CA CYS A 11 -5.76 2.98 -0.97
C CYS A 11 -6.69 1.92 -1.57
N GLY A 12 -7.87 2.31 -2.08
CA GLY A 12 -8.88 1.37 -2.58
C GLY A 12 -9.13 0.26 -1.56
N SER A 13 -8.93 -0.99 -1.99
CA SER A 13 -9.16 -2.19 -1.17
C SER A 13 -8.05 -2.48 -0.16
N GLY A 14 -7.10 -1.56 0.03
CA GLY A 14 -6.09 -1.61 1.09
C GLY A 14 -4.84 -2.43 0.78
N THR A 15 -4.65 -2.90 -0.45
CA THR A 15 -3.54 -3.80 -0.82
C THR A 15 -2.17 -3.23 -0.42
N ILE A 16 -1.85 -1.99 -0.78
CA ILE A 16 -0.54 -1.39 -0.50
C ILE A 16 -0.28 -1.25 1.01
N PRO A 17 -1.19 -0.66 1.83
CA PRO A 17 -1.05 -0.64 3.28
C PRO A 17 -0.94 -2.02 3.94
N ILE A 18 -1.71 -3.02 3.47
CA ILE A 18 -1.67 -4.39 4.01
C ILE A 18 -0.31 -5.03 3.74
N GLU A 19 0.20 -4.95 2.50
CA GLU A 19 1.53 -5.48 2.17
C GLU A 19 2.64 -4.77 2.95
N ALA A 20 2.53 -3.45 3.16
CA ALA A 20 3.47 -2.70 4.01
C ALA A 20 3.47 -3.22 5.46
N ALA A 21 2.30 -3.53 6.02
CA ALA A 21 2.18 -4.11 7.35
C ALA A 21 2.76 -5.53 7.43
N LEU A 22 2.48 -6.39 6.43
CA LEU A 22 3.07 -7.73 6.36
C LEU A 22 4.60 -7.67 6.31
N ILE A 23 5.17 -6.76 5.51
CA ILE A 23 6.62 -6.52 5.46
C ILE A 23 7.15 -6.02 6.80
N GLY A 24 6.49 -5.03 7.41
CA GLY A 24 6.90 -4.43 8.69
C GLY A 24 6.92 -5.45 9.84
N CYS A 25 5.86 -6.25 9.94
CA CYS A 25 5.72 -7.33 10.92
C CYS A 25 6.50 -8.60 10.56
N ASN A 26 7.20 -8.63 9.43
CA ASN A 26 7.90 -9.81 8.92
C ASN A 26 7.00 -11.05 8.82
N ILE A 27 5.75 -10.86 8.37
CA ILE A 27 4.77 -11.92 8.16
C ILE A 27 4.99 -12.51 6.78
N ALA A 28 5.23 -13.82 6.71
CA ALA A 28 5.40 -14.51 5.44
C ALA A 28 4.09 -14.48 4.64
N PRO A 29 4.11 -14.11 3.34
CA PRO A 29 2.90 -14.00 2.51
C PRO A 29 2.18 -15.35 2.32
N GLY A 30 2.92 -16.46 2.46
CA GLY A 30 2.39 -17.81 2.40
C GLY A 30 1.75 -18.34 3.68
N LEU A 31 1.87 -17.62 4.81
CA LEU A 31 1.59 -18.18 6.13
C LEU A 31 0.13 -18.64 6.30
N LYS A 32 -0.81 -17.92 5.69
CA LYS A 32 -2.26 -18.16 5.80
C LYS A 32 -2.88 -18.88 4.60
N ARG A 33 -2.06 -19.45 3.72
CA ARG A 33 -2.53 -20.18 2.54
C ARG A 33 -1.82 -21.53 2.42
N ASN A 34 -2.39 -22.40 1.62
CA ASN A 34 -1.78 -23.66 1.23
C ASN A 34 -1.17 -23.53 -0.16
N PHE A 35 -0.27 -24.44 -0.48
CA PHE A 35 0.37 -24.54 -1.79
C PHE A 35 0.18 -25.95 -2.36
N ALA A 36 -0.05 -26.06 -3.67
CA ALA A 36 -0.36 -27.35 -4.30
C ALA A 36 0.73 -28.43 -4.10
N PHE A 37 2.00 -28.02 -3.98
CA PHE A 37 3.10 -28.96 -3.75
C PHE A 37 3.03 -29.62 -2.36
N GLU A 38 2.30 -29.01 -1.43
CA GLU A 38 2.16 -29.53 -0.07
C GLU A 38 1.44 -30.86 -0.05
N ASP A 39 0.64 -31.18 -1.08
CA ASP A 39 -0.12 -32.42 -1.21
C ASP A 39 0.61 -33.53 -1.99
N TRP A 40 1.78 -33.27 -2.55
CA TRP A 40 2.52 -34.26 -3.34
C TRP A 40 3.06 -35.40 -2.46
N ASP A 41 2.90 -36.65 -2.92
CA ASP A 41 3.25 -37.86 -2.17
C ASP A 41 4.75 -37.95 -1.80
N TRP A 42 5.60 -37.30 -2.57
CA TRP A 42 7.06 -37.30 -2.38
C TRP A 42 7.57 -36.11 -1.57
N VAL A 43 6.69 -35.20 -1.14
CA VAL A 43 7.05 -34.07 -0.30
C VAL A 43 6.90 -34.46 1.17
N ASP A 44 8.00 -34.36 1.90
CA ASP A 44 8.03 -34.61 3.34
C ASP A 44 7.20 -33.54 4.09
N LYS A 45 6.16 -34.00 4.80
CA LYS A 45 5.25 -33.14 5.55
C LYS A 45 5.95 -32.48 6.74
N ASP A 46 7.01 -33.08 7.27
CA ASP A 46 7.78 -32.49 8.37
C ASP A 46 8.55 -31.25 7.93
N ILE A 47 9.03 -31.20 6.69
CA ILE A 47 9.68 -30.01 6.12
C ILE A 47 8.69 -28.84 6.03
N ILE A 48 7.46 -29.10 5.58
CA ILE A 48 6.40 -28.08 5.48
C ILE A 48 6.06 -27.55 6.87
N LYS A 49 5.87 -28.46 7.83
CA LYS A 49 5.57 -28.09 9.23
C LYS A 49 6.68 -27.21 9.80
N GLN A 50 7.94 -27.61 9.65
CA GLN A 50 9.10 -26.84 10.13
C GLN A 50 9.17 -25.46 9.47
N ALA A 51 8.95 -25.36 8.16
CA ALA A 51 8.95 -24.07 7.46
C ALA A 51 7.84 -23.13 7.96
N ARG A 52 6.64 -23.66 8.25
CA ARG A 52 5.53 -22.89 8.81
C ARG A 52 5.81 -22.45 10.25
N GLU A 53 6.38 -23.32 11.08
CA GLU A 53 6.79 -22.98 12.44
C GLU A 53 7.87 -21.89 12.46
N GLN A 54 8.87 -21.99 11.59
CA GLN A 54 9.90 -20.97 11.41
C GLN A 54 9.31 -19.63 10.95
N ALA A 55 8.42 -19.64 9.96
CA ALA A 55 7.75 -18.44 9.49
C ALA A 55 6.89 -17.79 10.59
N GLN A 56 6.18 -18.59 11.38
CA GLN A 56 5.38 -18.10 12.50
C GLN A 56 6.22 -17.51 13.63
N ALA A 57 7.38 -18.11 13.93
CA ALA A 57 8.33 -17.63 14.92
C ALA A 57 9.05 -16.34 14.48
N ALA A 58 9.19 -16.11 13.17
CA ALA A 58 9.83 -14.93 12.61
C ALA A 58 8.93 -13.66 12.62
N VAL A 59 7.64 -13.81 12.91
CA VAL A 59 6.69 -12.68 12.99
C VAL A 59 7.04 -11.76 14.15
N LYS A 60 7.18 -10.47 13.86
CA LYS A 60 7.40 -9.40 14.83
C LYS A 60 6.06 -8.89 15.34
N LYS A 61 5.75 -9.17 16.60
CA LYS A 61 4.49 -8.76 17.26
C LYS A 61 4.62 -7.42 17.99
N ASP A 62 5.80 -7.12 18.52
CA ASP A 62 6.08 -5.91 19.30
C ASP A 62 6.77 -4.86 18.44
N ILE A 63 6.13 -4.49 17.32
CA ILE A 63 6.60 -3.41 16.45
C ILE A 63 5.53 -2.34 16.35
N ASP A 64 5.93 -1.09 16.58
CA ASP A 64 5.07 0.06 16.40
C ASP A 64 5.19 0.54 14.96
N LEU A 65 4.11 0.41 14.19
CA LEU A 65 4.05 0.79 12.78
C LEU A 65 2.97 1.85 12.61
N ASP A 66 3.34 2.92 11.91
CA ASP A 66 2.43 4.02 11.58
C ASP A 66 2.01 3.92 10.12
N ILE A 67 1.05 3.05 9.84
CA ILE A 67 0.54 2.80 8.49
C ILE A 67 -0.90 3.30 8.39
N SER A 68 -1.18 4.14 7.39
CA SER A 68 -2.52 4.66 7.12
C SER A 68 -2.94 4.48 5.66
N GLY A 69 -4.20 4.14 5.43
CA GLY A 69 -4.83 4.04 4.12
C GLY A 69 -6.08 4.91 4.06
N TYR A 70 -6.20 5.71 3.01
CA TYR A 70 -7.35 6.60 2.79
C TYR A 70 -7.95 6.41 1.42
N ASP A 71 -9.27 6.49 1.33
CA ASP A 71 -10.00 6.52 0.06
C ASP A 71 -11.25 7.38 0.21
N ILE A 72 -11.69 7.98 -0.90
CA ILE A 72 -12.92 8.78 -0.92
C ILE A 72 -14.16 7.86 -0.90
N ASP A 73 -14.04 6.64 -1.43
CA ASP A 73 -15.10 5.66 -1.46
C ASP A 73 -15.15 4.89 -0.13
N GLY A 74 -16.20 5.13 0.65
CA GLY A 74 -16.42 4.45 1.92
C GLY A 74 -16.60 2.93 1.78
N SER A 75 -17.13 2.46 0.64
CA SER A 75 -17.29 1.02 0.39
C SER A 75 -15.93 0.32 0.23
N MET A 76 -14.99 0.97 -0.44
CA MET A 76 -13.62 0.48 -0.58
C MET A 76 -12.89 0.42 0.78
N ILE A 77 -13.16 1.39 1.67
CA ILE A 77 -12.60 1.39 3.03
C ILE A 77 -13.12 0.22 3.87
N GLU A 78 -14.40 -0.12 3.77
CA GLU A 78 -14.92 -1.31 4.46
C GLU A 78 -14.29 -2.60 3.91
N ILE A 79 -14.15 -2.72 2.59
CA ILE A 79 -13.42 -3.83 1.95
C ILE A 79 -11.97 -3.88 2.44
N ALA A 80 -11.29 -2.74 2.57
CA ALA A 80 -9.91 -2.66 3.03
C ALA A 80 -9.75 -3.16 4.48
N LYS A 81 -10.69 -2.80 5.36
CA LYS A 81 -10.71 -3.30 6.75
C LYS A 81 -10.94 -4.81 6.79
N GLU A 82 -11.88 -5.33 6.01
CA GLU A 82 -12.14 -6.78 5.92
C GLU A 82 -10.90 -7.53 5.42
N ASN A 83 -10.23 -7.01 4.39
CA ASN A 83 -9.00 -7.58 3.86
C ASN A 83 -7.87 -7.56 4.91
N ALA A 84 -7.76 -6.49 5.71
CA ALA A 84 -6.78 -6.40 6.78
C ALA A 84 -7.03 -7.43 7.89
N VAL A 85 -8.29 -7.73 8.22
CA VAL A 85 -8.65 -8.82 9.15
C VAL A 85 -8.23 -10.18 8.58
N GLN A 86 -8.51 -10.44 7.30
CA GLN A 86 -8.10 -11.70 6.66
C GLN A 86 -6.56 -11.84 6.64
N ALA A 87 -5.84 -10.76 6.34
CA ALA A 87 -4.38 -10.69 6.40
C ALA A 87 -3.85 -10.76 7.84
N GLY A 88 -4.62 -10.38 8.85
CA GLY A 88 -4.25 -10.39 10.28
C GLY A 88 -3.44 -9.18 10.71
N VAL A 89 -3.67 -8.04 10.05
CA VAL A 89 -2.98 -6.76 10.30
C VAL A 89 -3.99 -5.64 10.59
N GLN A 90 -5.22 -5.98 10.99
CA GLN A 90 -6.29 -5.01 11.26
C GLN A 90 -5.94 -3.99 12.36
N ASP A 91 -5.15 -4.41 13.35
CA ASP A 91 -4.73 -3.54 14.46
C ASP A 91 -3.47 -2.73 14.12
N ILE A 92 -2.90 -2.94 12.93
CA ILE A 92 -1.67 -2.29 12.45
C ILE A 92 -1.98 -1.18 11.45
N VAL A 93 -2.99 -1.36 10.60
CA VAL A 93 -3.31 -0.44 9.51
C VAL A 93 -4.52 0.42 9.84
N ASN A 94 -4.34 1.74 9.80
CA ASN A 94 -5.41 2.70 10.05
C ASN A 94 -6.12 3.07 8.73
N PHE A 95 -7.29 2.49 8.48
CA PHE A 95 -8.12 2.83 7.32
C PHE A 95 -9.19 3.87 7.66
N LYS A 96 -9.31 4.90 6.82
CA LYS A 96 -10.31 5.96 6.99
C LYS A 96 -10.82 6.50 5.66
N GLN A 97 -12.13 6.73 5.57
CA GLN A 97 -12.70 7.46 4.44
C GLN A 97 -12.26 8.93 4.48
N MET A 98 -11.53 9.36 3.46
CA MET A 98 -11.03 10.72 3.32
C MET A 98 -10.63 10.99 1.87
N ALA A 99 -11.01 12.15 1.35
CA ALA A 99 -10.54 12.58 0.04
C ALA A 99 -9.08 13.06 0.13
N VAL A 100 -8.30 12.86 -0.94
CA VAL A 100 -6.89 13.27 -1.02
C VAL A 100 -6.70 14.73 -0.61
N LYS A 101 -7.54 15.64 -1.09
CA LYS A 101 -7.47 17.09 -0.79
C LYS A 101 -7.53 17.43 0.70
N ASP A 102 -8.10 16.54 1.51
CA ASP A 102 -8.31 16.74 2.95
C ASP A 102 -7.18 16.11 3.78
N PHE A 103 -6.28 15.33 3.16
CA PHE A 103 -5.12 14.77 3.84
C PHE A 103 -4.20 15.88 4.35
N LYS A 104 -3.85 15.83 5.64
CA LYS A 104 -2.90 16.73 6.29
C LYS A 104 -2.13 15.94 7.34
N THR A 105 -0.87 16.31 7.53
CA THR A 105 -0.02 15.70 8.55
C THR A 105 1.04 16.71 9.00
N ASP A 106 1.36 16.68 10.29
CA ASP A 106 2.49 17.37 10.92
C ASP A 106 3.71 16.45 11.10
N LYS A 107 3.55 15.15 10.81
CA LYS A 107 4.63 14.16 10.88
C LYS A 107 5.69 14.45 9.80
N ILE A 108 6.93 14.04 10.09
CA ILE A 108 8.09 14.22 9.20
C ILE A 108 8.70 12.87 8.81
N ASN A 109 9.54 12.86 7.78
CA ASN A 109 10.29 11.68 7.33
C ASN A 109 9.40 10.47 6.97
N GLY A 110 8.19 10.72 6.46
CA GLY A 110 7.28 9.67 6.04
C GLY A 110 7.45 9.23 4.58
N VAL A 111 6.68 8.22 4.20
CA VAL A 111 6.62 7.67 2.85
C VAL A 111 5.17 7.66 2.37
N ILE A 112 4.92 8.29 1.22
CA ILE A 112 3.67 8.15 0.49
C ILE A 112 3.88 7.13 -0.63
N VAL A 113 3.04 6.11 -0.69
CA VAL A 113 2.95 5.19 -1.84
C VAL A 113 1.51 5.20 -2.31
N ALA A 114 1.29 5.54 -3.58
CA ALA A 114 -0.06 5.66 -4.12
C ALA A 114 -0.17 4.96 -5.46
N ASN A 115 -1.32 4.33 -5.68
CA ASN A 115 -1.73 3.80 -6.97
C ASN A 115 -3.03 4.47 -7.44
N PRO A 116 -3.00 5.76 -7.83
CA PRO A 116 -4.19 6.49 -8.23
C PRO A 116 -4.86 5.85 -9.46
N PRO A 117 -6.17 6.07 -9.64
CA PRO A 117 -6.90 5.55 -10.80
C PRO A 117 -6.28 6.03 -12.11
N TYR A 118 -6.20 5.13 -13.09
CA TYR A 118 -5.69 5.42 -14.41
C TYR A 118 -6.84 5.92 -15.30
N GLY A 119 -6.69 7.08 -15.92
CA GLY A 119 -7.69 7.65 -16.83
C GLY A 119 -7.78 6.90 -18.16
N GLU A 120 -8.25 5.65 -18.14
CA GLU A 120 -8.32 4.78 -19.33
C GLU A 120 -9.37 5.27 -20.33
N ARG A 121 -10.48 5.85 -19.85
CA ARG A 121 -11.50 6.49 -20.70
C ARG A 121 -11.28 8.00 -20.77
N LEU A 122 -11.62 8.60 -21.92
CA LEU A 122 -11.46 10.04 -22.14
C LEU A 122 -12.21 10.88 -21.08
N SER A 123 -13.41 10.44 -20.67
CA SER A 123 -14.21 11.10 -19.61
C SER A 123 -13.49 11.15 -18.26
N ASP A 124 -12.61 10.20 -18.00
CA ASP A 124 -11.98 10.02 -16.69
C ASP A 124 -10.62 10.73 -16.62
N LYS A 125 -10.04 11.08 -17.78
CA LYS A 125 -8.73 11.74 -17.87
C LYS A 125 -8.71 13.11 -17.21
N GLU A 126 -9.71 13.97 -17.46
CA GLU A 126 -9.74 15.30 -16.83
C GLU A 126 -9.82 15.20 -15.31
N HIS A 127 -10.64 14.28 -14.78
CA HIS A 127 -10.77 14.06 -13.34
C HIS A 127 -9.47 13.54 -12.74
N VAL A 128 -8.81 12.60 -13.41
CA VAL A 128 -7.51 12.04 -13.01
C VAL A 128 -6.41 13.10 -13.05
N HIS A 129 -6.39 13.98 -14.05
CA HIS A 129 -5.43 15.09 -14.12
C HIS A 129 -5.65 16.12 -13.01
N GLN A 130 -6.91 16.41 -12.65
CA GLN A 130 -7.23 17.24 -11.48
C GLN A 130 -6.75 16.58 -10.18
N LEU A 131 -6.90 15.26 -10.03
CA LEU A 131 -6.37 14.52 -8.90
C LEU A 131 -4.84 14.64 -8.81
N TYR A 132 -4.12 14.48 -9.92
CA TYR A 132 -2.66 14.66 -9.96
C TYR A 132 -2.21 16.06 -9.56
N GLN A 133 -2.93 17.10 -10.00
CA GLN A 133 -2.67 18.48 -9.57
C GLN A 133 -2.92 18.68 -8.08
N GLN A 134 -3.97 18.09 -7.53
CA GLN A 134 -4.26 18.13 -6.09
C GLN A 134 -3.17 17.42 -5.28
N MET A 135 -2.76 16.21 -5.71
CA MET A 135 -1.64 15.47 -5.12
C MET A 135 -0.36 16.32 -5.13
N GLY A 136 -0.04 16.94 -6.27
CA GLY A 136 1.11 17.82 -6.41
C GLY A 136 1.10 18.98 -5.40
N LYS A 137 0.00 19.75 -5.37
CA LYS A 137 -0.16 20.87 -4.43
C LYS A 137 -0.04 20.44 -2.97
N LEU A 138 -0.56 19.27 -2.64
CA LEU A 138 -0.60 18.78 -1.27
C LEU A 138 0.72 18.17 -0.80
N TYR A 139 1.44 17.47 -1.68
CA TYR A 139 2.63 16.71 -1.32
C TYR A 139 3.93 17.51 -1.49
N GLN A 140 3.93 18.58 -2.31
CA GLN A 140 5.07 19.46 -2.48
C GLN A 140 5.58 20.08 -1.16
N PRO A 141 4.71 20.57 -0.25
CA PRO A 141 5.15 21.09 1.05
C PRO A 141 5.78 20.04 1.98
N LEU A 142 5.50 18.74 1.76
CA LEU A 142 6.00 17.65 2.60
C LEU A 142 7.45 17.31 2.27
N THR A 143 8.38 18.25 2.33
CA THR A 143 9.75 18.11 1.77
C THR A 143 10.57 16.97 2.38
N SER A 144 10.32 16.59 3.63
CA SER A 144 10.97 15.45 4.29
C SER A 144 10.40 14.08 3.88
N TRP A 145 9.26 14.06 3.19
CA TRP A 145 8.60 12.82 2.79
C TRP A 145 9.09 12.31 1.45
N SER A 146 9.26 10.99 1.35
CA SER A 146 9.43 10.30 0.07
C SER A 146 8.07 10.02 -0.56
N LYS A 147 7.94 10.14 -1.89
CA LYS A 147 6.68 9.89 -2.61
C LYS A 147 6.93 8.96 -3.79
N TYR A 148 6.14 7.90 -3.86
CA TYR A 148 6.18 6.88 -4.92
C TYR A 148 4.79 6.74 -5.51
N ILE A 149 4.62 7.13 -6.75
CA ILE A 149 3.32 7.15 -7.42
C ILE A 149 3.37 6.21 -8.62
N LEU A 150 2.50 5.20 -8.62
CA LEU A 150 2.35 4.25 -9.72
C LEU A 150 1.22 4.73 -10.63
N THR A 151 1.53 4.96 -11.91
CA THR A 151 0.52 5.33 -12.92
C THR A 151 0.98 4.96 -14.31
N SER A 152 0.01 4.66 -15.19
CA SER A 152 0.22 4.47 -16.62
C SER A 152 0.24 5.79 -17.41
N ASP A 153 -0.15 6.90 -16.78
CA ASP A 153 -0.16 8.22 -17.43
C ASP A 153 1.25 8.82 -17.53
N LEU A 154 1.78 8.86 -18.75
CA LEU A 154 3.10 9.41 -19.03
C LEU A 154 3.19 10.93 -18.81
N GLN A 155 2.06 11.63 -18.70
CA GLN A 155 1.97 13.07 -18.41
C GLN A 155 1.89 13.37 -16.90
N PHE A 156 1.96 12.35 -16.03
CA PHE A 156 1.85 12.52 -14.58
C PHE A 156 2.72 13.66 -14.03
N GLU A 157 4.00 13.72 -14.38
CA GLU A 157 4.95 14.74 -13.89
C GLU A 157 4.52 16.17 -14.26
N GLN A 158 3.85 16.35 -15.40
CA GLN A 158 3.32 17.64 -15.86
C GLN A 158 2.18 18.12 -14.95
N PHE A 159 1.22 17.24 -14.64
CA PHE A 159 0.07 17.58 -13.82
C PHE A 159 0.40 17.61 -12.32
N TYR A 160 1.27 16.72 -11.87
CA TYR A 160 1.79 16.70 -10.50
C TYR A 160 2.69 17.92 -10.21
N GLY A 161 3.28 18.52 -11.25
CA GLY A 161 4.06 19.76 -11.13
C GLY A 161 5.46 19.58 -10.56
N THR A 162 6.00 18.35 -10.52
CA THR A 162 7.36 18.06 -10.07
C THR A 162 7.92 16.88 -10.85
N LYS A 163 9.17 17.01 -11.31
CA LYS A 163 9.88 15.89 -11.95
C LYS A 163 10.28 14.85 -10.92
N ALA A 164 10.07 13.57 -11.24
CA ALA A 164 10.49 12.47 -10.40
C ALA A 164 12.02 12.37 -10.37
N THR A 165 12.57 12.10 -9.20
CA THR A 165 14.01 11.82 -9.04
C THR A 165 14.41 10.54 -9.78
N LYS A 166 13.48 9.59 -9.93
CA LYS A 166 13.68 8.35 -10.67
C LYS A 166 12.36 7.85 -11.25
N ARG A 167 12.40 7.35 -12.48
CA ARG A 167 11.29 6.64 -13.13
C ARG A 167 11.69 5.19 -13.35
N ARG A 168 10.82 4.25 -12.99
CA ARG A 168 11.00 2.81 -13.22
C ARG A 168 9.82 2.29 -14.00
N LYS A 169 10.06 1.67 -15.15
CA LYS A 169 9.02 1.01 -15.93
C LYS A 169 8.63 -0.28 -15.20
N LEU A 170 7.33 -0.43 -14.98
CA LEU A 170 6.71 -1.63 -14.39
C LEU A 170 5.60 -2.10 -15.33
N TYR A 171 5.10 -3.31 -15.10
CA TYR A 171 3.98 -3.89 -15.82
C TYR A 171 2.90 -4.24 -14.80
N ASN A 172 1.64 -3.92 -15.12
CA ASN A 172 0.49 -4.26 -14.30
C ASN A 172 -0.52 -4.98 -15.20
N GLY A 173 -0.31 -6.29 -15.39
CA GLY A 173 -1.10 -7.11 -16.31
C GLY A 173 -0.81 -6.86 -17.77
#